data_AF-A0A9W4B4X0-F1
#
_entry.id   AF-A0A9W4B4X0-F1
#
_cell.length_a   1.000
_cell.length_b   1.000
_cell.length_c   1.000
_cell.angle_alpha   90.00
_cell.angle_beta   90.00
_cell.angle_gamma   90.00
#
_symmetry.space_group_name_H-M   'P 1'
#
loop_
_entity.id
_entity.type
_entity.pdbx_description
1 polymer ?
#
loop_
_entity_poly.entity_id
_entity_poly.type
_entity_poly.pdbx_seq_one_letter_code
_entity_poly.pdbx_strand_id
1 'polypeptide(L)'
;MLYNQARRPFWRRHPVATGVAALVTFWWLANGWYEALAVTAILALFLFVHHRRRTLAVRDAGLRARADYEHRLSLRGDQRGVFGRYPPVQAGWFPDPQNRCKIRYFDGVAWTDHTV
;
A
#
# COMPACT_ATOMS: atom_id res chain seq x y z
N MET A 1 14.45 1.50 -5.26
CA MET A 1 14.54 1.78 -3.81
C MET A 1 13.58 2.92 -3.48
N LEU A 2 12.39 2.61 -2.96
CA LEU A 2 11.34 3.60 -2.70
C LEU A 2 11.34 3.95 -1.21
N TYR A 3 11.49 5.24 -0.93
CA TYR A 3 11.51 5.81 0.41
C TYR A 3 10.31 5.35 1.24
N ASN A 4 10.56 4.49 2.21
CA ASN A 4 9.63 4.21 3.29
C ASN A 4 9.62 5.45 4.19
N GLN A 5 8.82 6.47 3.83
CA GLN A 5 8.52 7.58 4.73
C GLN A 5 7.77 7.02 5.93
N ALA A 6 8.53 6.63 6.95
CA ALA A 6 8.03 6.28 8.26
C ALA A 6 7.20 7.48 8.76
N ARG A 7 5.88 7.38 8.62
CA ARG A 7 4.94 8.38 9.14
C ARG A 7 5.19 8.47 10.64
N ARG A 8 5.85 9.56 11.07
CA ARG A 8 6.10 9.81 12.49
C ARG A 8 4.75 9.77 13.23
N PRO A 9 4.64 9.04 14.35
CA PRO A 9 3.38 8.91 15.07
C PRO A 9 2.88 10.29 15.50
N PHE A 10 1.57 10.51 15.37
CA PHE A 10 0.89 11.79 15.63
C PHE A 10 1.21 12.36 17.03
N TRP A 11 1.44 11.46 17.99
CA TRP A 11 1.87 11.74 19.37
C TRP A 11 3.17 12.54 19.47
N ARG A 12 4.11 12.39 18.53
CA ARG A 12 5.35 13.20 18.50
C ARG A 12 5.16 14.61 17.93
N ARG A 13 4.03 14.89 17.27
CA ARG A 13 3.75 16.22 16.69
C ARG A 13 2.96 17.13 17.63
N HIS A 14 2.18 16.57 18.55
CA HIS A 14 1.32 17.35 19.44
C HIS A 14 1.42 16.92 20.92
N PRO A 15 2.62 17.06 21.54
CA PRO A 15 2.82 16.67 22.95
C PRO A 15 1.92 17.45 23.92
N VAL A 16 1.56 18.69 23.56
CA VAL A 16 0.66 19.54 24.35
C VAL A 16 -0.77 18.97 24.37
N ALA A 17 -1.29 18.53 23.22
CA ALA A 17 -2.65 17.97 23.15
C ALA A 17 -2.79 16.69 23.99
N THR A 18 -1.74 15.87 24.02
CA THR A 18 -1.71 14.64 24.83
C THR A 18 -1.60 14.93 26.31
N GLY A 19 -0.83 15.95 26.71
CA GLY A 19 -0.77 16.40 28.10
C GLY A 19 -2.11 16.96 28.60
N VAL A 20 -2.76 17.81 27.80
CA VAL A 20 -4.08 18.37 28.12
C VAL A 20 -5.12 17.26 28.24
N ALA A 21 -5.15 16.29 27.31
CA ALA A 21 -6.08 15.16 27.39
C ALA A 21 -5.88 14.34 28.67
N ALA A 22 -4.62 14.04 29.05
CA ALA A 22 -4.33 13.32 30.27
C ALA A 22 -4.78 14.07 31.53
N LEU A 23 -4.54 15.39 31.60
CA LEU A 23 -4.97 16.22 32.72
C LEU A 23 -6.49 16.31 32.85
N VAL A 24 -7.21 16.49 31.74
CA VAL A 24 -8.68 16.50 31.72
C VAL A 24 -9.24 15.14 32.14
N THR A 25 -8.63 14.06 31.66
CA THR A 25 -9.03 12.69 32.02
C THR A 25 -8.86 12.45 33.52
N PHE A 26 -7.71 12.84 34.07
CA PHE A 26 -7.40 12.72 35.49
C PHE A 26 -8.32 13.57 36.37
N TRP A 27 -8.62 14.80 35.96
CA TRP A 27 -9.52 15.70 36.68
C TRP A 27 -10.97 15.20 36.70
N TRP A 28 -11.47 14.63 35.61
CA TRP A 28 -12.80 14.00 35.57
C TRP A 28 -12.86 12.71 36.39
N LEU A 29 -11.77 11.93 36.43
CA LEU A 29 -11.68 10.75 37.29
C LEU A 29 -11.73 11.13 38.78
N ALA A 30 -11.04 12.19 39.17
CA ALA A 30 -11.04 12.72 40.53
C ALA A 30 -12.39 13.32 40.96
N ASN A 31 -13.18 13.85 40.01
CA ASN A 31 -14.54 14.35 40.25
C ASN A 31 -15.64 13.28 40.17
N GLY A 32 -15.31 12.03 39.83
CA GLY A 32 -16.30 10.93 39.72
C GLY A 32 -17.20 11.01 38.48
N TRP A 33 -16.82 11.78 37.46
CA TRP A 33 -17.65 12.00 36.25
C TRP A 33 -17.34 10.97 35.15
N TYR A 34 -17.67 9.71 35.44
CA TYR A 34 -17.39 8.57 34.56
C TYR A 34 -18.20 8.61 33.25
N GLU A 35 -19.42 9.13 33.27
CA GLU A 35 -20.27 9.26 32.09
C GLU A 35 -19.65 10.18 31.01
N ALA A 36 -19.11 11.32 31.42
CA ALA A 36 -18.45 12.25 30.50
C ALA A 36 -17.17 11.65 29.90
N LEU A 37 -16.41 10.89 30.70
CA LEU A 37 -15.25 10.13 30.22
C LEU A 37 -15.64 9.05 29.21
N ALA A 38 -16.70 8.29 29.47
CA ALA A 38 -17.18 7.27 28.57
C ALA A 38 -17.60 7.87 27.22
N VAL A 39 -18.40 8.95 27.24
CA VAL A 39 -18.85 9.63 26.02
C VAL A 39 -17.68 10.18 25.20
N THR A 40 -16.72 10.84 25.85
CA THR A 40 -15.55 11.37 25.15
C THR A 40 -14.64 10.28 24.59
N ALA A 41 -14.44 9.18 25.32
CA ALA A 41 -13.69 8.02 24.84
C ALA A 41 -14.37 7.38 23.62
N ILE A 42 -15.70 7.22 23.66
CA ILE A 42 -16.49 6.70 22.54
C ILE A 42 -16.38 7.63 21.33
N LEU A 43 -16.53 8.94 21.51
CA LEU A 43 -16.44 9.92 20.44
C LEU A 43 -15.02 9.93 19.82
N ALA A 44 -13.98 9.89 20.65
CA ALA A 44 -12.59 9.83 20.20
C ALA A 44 -12.31 8.54 19.41
N LEU A 45 -12.80 7.40 19.90
CA LEU A 45 -12.70 6.12 19.20
C LEU A 45 -13.44 6.16 17.85
N PHE A 46 -14.65 6.71 17.83
CA PHE A 46 -15.45 6.84 16.62
C PHE A 46 -14.73 7.70 15.56
N LEU A 47 -14.24 8.88 15.95
CA LEU A 47 -13.48 9.76 15.07
C LEU A 47 -12.18 9.10 14.59
N PHE A 48 -11.48 8.40 15.48
CA PHE A 48 -10.27 7.67 15.13
C PHE A 48 -10.55 6.57 14.10
N VAL A 49 -11.58 5.75 14.32
CA VAL A 49 -11.99 4.69 13.39
C VAL A 49 -12.43 5.28 12.05
N HIS A 50 -13.26 6.33 12.07
CA HIS A 50 -13.73 7.00 10.85
C HIS A 50 -12.57 7.60 10.04
N HIS A 51 -11.63 8.26 10.72
CA HIS A 51 -10.44 8.79 10.07
C HIS A 51 -9.54 7.67 9.52
N ARG A 52 -9.37 6.57 10.26
CA ARG A 52 -8.59 5.41 9.81
C ARG A 52 -9.24 4.76 8.58
N ARG A 53 -10.57 4.62 8.56
CA ARG A 53 -11.33 4.09 7.41
C ARG A 53 -11.08 4.92 6.15
N ARG A 54 -11.06 6.26 6.25
CA ARG A 54 -10.71 7.14 5.11
C ARG A 54 -9.32 6.86 4.54
N THR A 55 -8.34 6.55 5.39
CA THR A 55 -6.97 6.24 4.91
C THR A 55 -6.86 4.87 4.23
N LEU A 56 -7.66 3.88 4.66
CA LEU A 56 -7.71 2.56 4.04
C LEU A 56 -8.45 2.59 2.70
N ALA A 57 -9.53 3.38 2.62
CA ALA A 57 -10.33 3.52 1.39
C ALA A 57 -9.49 3.97 0.18
N VAL A 58 -8.50 4.85 0.38
CA VAL A 58 -7.61 5.31 -0.71
C VAL A 58 -6.68 4.19 -1.21
N ARG A 59 -6.19 3.33 -0.30
CA ARG A 59 -5.35 2.18 -0.67
C ARG A 59 -6.16 1.14 -1.44
N ASP A 60 -7.36 0.83 -0.96
CA ASP A 60 -8.24 -0.15 -1.60
C ASP A 60 -8.76 0.35 -2.96
N ALA A 61 -9.03 1.65 -3.09
CA ALA A 61 -9.41 2.27 -4.36
C ALA A 61 -8.31 2.09 -5.42
N GLY A 62 -7.03 2.20 -5.04
CA GLY A 62 -5.92 1.97 -5.95
C GLY A 62 -5.82 0.51 -6.44
N LEU A 63 -6.10 -0.46 -5.57
CA LEU A 63 -6.13 -1.87 -5.93
C LEU A 63 -7.29 -2.19 -6.88
N ARG A 64 -8.50 -1.69 -6.57
CA ARG A 64 -9.67 -1.84 -7.46
C ARG A 64 -9.43 -1.22 -8.83
N ALA A 65 -8.89 0.00 -8.88
CA ALA A 65 -8.60 0.67 -10.14
C ALA A 65 -7.60 -0.11 -11.02
N ARG A 66 -6.60 -0.79 -10.41
CA ARG A 66 -5.68 -1.66 -11.16
C ARG A 66 -6.36 -2.92 -11.67
N ALA A 67 -7.14 -3.60 -10.84
CA ALA A 67 -7.89 -4.77 -11.26
C ALA A 67 -8.87 -4.44 -12.40
N ASP A 68 -9.60 -3.33 -12.30
CA ASP A 68 -10.53 -2.87 -13.34
C ASP A 68 -9.82 -2.50 -14.65
N TYR A 69 -8.58 -2.03 -14.56
CA TYR A 69 -7.75 -1.73 -15.73
C TYR A 69 -7.29 -3.01 -16.43
N GLU A 70 -6.78 -3.99 -15.67
CA GLU A 70 -6.37 -5.28 -16.22
C GLU A 70 -7.55 -6.07 -16.80
N HIS A 71 -8.69 -6.05 -16.12
CA HIS A 71 -9.92 -6.68 -16.60
C HIS A 71 -10.37 -6.06 -17.94
N ARG A 72 -10.35 -4.73 -18.05
CA ARG A 72 -10.67 -4.04 -19.31
C ARG A 72 -9.70 -4.37 -20.44
N LEU A 73 -8.39 -4.52 -20.15
CA LEU A 73 -7.42 -4.95 -21.15
C LEU A 73 -7.69 -6.37 -21.64
N SER A 74 -8.03 -7.28 -20.72
CA SER A 74 -8.41 -8.65 -21.06
C SER A 74 -9.64 -8.69 -21.97
N LEU A 75 -10.69 -7.94 -21.62
CA LEU A 75 -11.93 -7.86 -22.41
C LEU A 75 -11.74 -7.20 -23.78
N ARG A 76 -10.88 -6.19 -23.88
CA ARG A 76 -10.61 -5.50 -25.15
C ARG A 76 -9.92 -6.43 -26.14
N GLY A 77 -9.07 -7.33 -25.64
CA GLY A 77 -8.21 -8.19 -26.44
C GLY A 77 -7.17 -7.39 -27.23
N ASP A 78 -5.97 -7.94 -27.39
CA ASP A 78 -4.99 -7.44 -28.36
C ASP A 78 -4.91 -8.46 -29.50
N GLN A 79 -4.86 -7.98 -30.75
CA GLN A 79 -4.64 -8.82 -31.93
C GLN A 79 -3.33 -9.60 -31.84
N ARG A 80 -2.38 -9.14 -31.00
CA ARG A 80 -1.11 -9.81 -30.72
C ARG A 80 -1.21 -10.95 -29.69
N GLY A 81 -2.40 -11.25 -29.16
CA GLY A 81 -2.59 -12.28 -28.12
C GLY A 81 -2.04 -11.89 -26.74
N VAL A 82 -1.79 -10.61 -26.51
CA VAL A 82 -1.29 -10.09 -25.24
C VAL A 82 -2.48 -9.73 -24.34
N PHE A 83 -2.59 -10.44 -23.22
CA PHE A 83 -3.59 -10.16 -22.19
C PHE A 83 -2.91 -9.47 -21.00
N GLY A 84 -3.15 -8.16 -20.84
CA GLY A 84 -2.60 -7.37 -19.73
C GLY A 84 -1.57 -6.33 -20.16
N ARG A 85 -0.92 -5.70 -19.17
CA ARG A 85 -0.04 -4.53 -19.39
C ARG A 85 1.35 -4.88 -19.93
N TYR A 86 1.82 -6.10 -19.70
CA TYR A 86 3.18 -6.51 -20.01
C TYR A 86 3.17 -7.43 -21.24
N PRO A 87 3.77 -7.02 -22.36
CA PRO A 87 3.93 -7.91 -23.50
C PRO A 87 4.86 -9.08 -23.12
N PRO A 88 4.71 -10.25 -23.76
CA PRO A 88 5.66 -11.34 -23.61
C PRO A 88 7.08 -10.84 -23.94
N VAL A 89 8.07 -11.37 -23.22
CA VAL A 89 9.47 -11.04 -23.45
C VAL A 89 9.81 -11.36 -24.89
N GLN A 90 10.30 -10.37 -25.63
CA GLN A 90 10.68 -10.55 -27.03
C GLN A 90 11.99 -11.33 -27.14
N ALA A 91 12.18 -12.00 -28.27
CA ALA A 91 13.42 -12.71 -28.54
C ALA A 91 14.61 -11.74 -28.54
N GLY A 92 15.73 -12.14 -27.93
CA GLY A 92 16.88 -11.28 -27.77
C GLY A 92 17.97 -11.84 -26.87
N TRP A 93 19.05 -11.08 -26.75
CA TRP A 93 20.19 -11.40 -25.90
C TRP A 93 19.99 -10.81 -24.50
N PHE A 94 19.94 -11.68 -23.49
CA PHE A 94 19.70 -11.28 -22.10
C PHE A 94 20.78 -11.87 -21.16
N PRO A 95 21.04 -11.28 -19.98
CA PRO A 95 21.95 -11.86 -19.01
C PRO A 95 21.52 -13.28 -18.64
N ASP A 96 22.47 -14.23 -18.66
CA ASP A 96 22.18 -15.63 -18.37
C ASP A 96 21.77 -15.80 -16.89
N PRO A 97 20.57 -16.37 -16.61
CA PRO A 97 20.12 -16.61 -15.24
C PRO A 97 21.01 -17.61 -14.48
N GLN A 98 21.71 -18.51 -15.18
CA GLN A 98 22.59 -19.50 -14.57
C GLN A 98 24.01 -18.95 -14.34
N ASN A 99 24.45 -18.00 -15.18
CA ASN A 99 25.75 -17.37 -15.04
C ASN A 99 25.69 -15.88 -15.41
N ARG A 100 25.65 -15.00 -14.40
CA ARG A 100 25.53 -13.55 -14.58
C ARG A 100 26.64 -12.89 -15.40
N CYS A 101 27.76 -13.58 -15.63
CA CYS A 101 28.87 -13.08 -16.44
C CYS A 101 28.71 -13.35 -17.95
N LYS A 102 27.66 -14.06 -18.37
CA LYS A 102 27.40 -14.41 -19.78
C LYS A 102 26.08 -13.84 -20.25
N ILE A 103 25.95 -13.67 -21.56
CA ILE A 103 24.70 -13.30 -22.22
C ILE A 103 24.17 -14.52 -22.96
N ARG A 104 22.90 -14.88 -22.77
CA ARG A 104 22.23 -16.02 -23.40
C ARG A 104 21.07 -15.54 -24.26
N TYR A 105 20.88 -16.17 -25.41
CA TYR A 105 19.77 -15.82 -26.30
C TYR A 105 18.46 -16.48 -25.82
N PHE A 106 17.42 -15.67 -25.62
CA PHE A 106 16.05 -16.09 -25.35
C PHE A 106 15.23 -15.96 -26.62
N ASP A 107 14.48 -16.99 -27.00
CA ASP A 107 13.73 -17.01 -28.27
C ASP A 107 12.29 -16.47 -28.16
N GLY A 108 11.88 -16.02 -26.97
CA GLY A 108 10.52 -15.59 -26.67
C GLY A 108 9.69 -16.63 -25.89
N VAL A 109 10.16 -17.88 -25.84
CA VAL A 109 9.50 -18.99 -25.14
C VAL A 109 10.45 -19.65 -24.14
N ALA A 110 11.69 -19.91 -24.54
CA ALA A 110 12.72 -20.59 -23.75
C ALA A 110 14.12 -20.00 -23.98
N TRP A 111 15.03 -20.32 -23.06
CA TRP A 111 16.45 -20.00 -23.21
C TRP A 111 17.11 -20.99 -24.17
N THR A 112 17.84 -20.48 -25.15
CA THR A 112 18.57 -21.30 -26.13
C THR A 112 20.02 -21.49 -25.70
N ASP A 113 20.71 -22.53 -26.17
CA ASP A 113 22.12 -22.79 -25.77
C ASP A 113 23.14 -21.78 -26.31
N HIS A 114 22.71 -20.82 -27.14
CA HIS A 114 23.57 -19.76 -27.64
C HIS A 114 23.95 -18.79 -26.53
N THR A 115 25.25 -18.72 -26.22
CA THR A 115 25.83 -17.80 -25.22
C THR A 115 27.01 -17.03 -25.80
N VAL A 116 27.19 -15.78 -25.36
CA VAL A 116 28.31 -14.88 -25.68
C VAL A 116 28.92 -14.34 -24.40
#